data_AF-A0A1Q9SUS3-F1
#
_entry.id   AF-A0A1Q9SUS3-F1
#
_cell.length_a   1.000
_cell.length_b   1.000
_cell.length_c   1.000
_cell.angle_alpha   90.00
_cell.angle_beta   90.00
_cell.angle_gamma   90.00
#
_symmetry.space_group_name_H-M   'P 1'
#
loop_
_entity.id
_entity.type
_entity.pdbx_description
1 polymer ?
#
loop_
_entity_poly.entity_id
_entity_poly.type
_entity_poly.pdbx_seq_one_letter_code
_entity_poly.pdbx_strand_id
1 'polypeptide(L)'
;MLLAVAAVLGWQQFFALFHSLFFAEGSWTFRVSDTLIRLYPTQFWMDAAITVGALTLLGALAVMAATWPTAFRRHRALDRVRRRQELKRRLAGR
;
A
#
# COMPACT_ATOMS: atom_id res chain seq x y z
N MET A 1 10.00 -4.05 3.12
CA MET A 1 11.25 -3.38 2.68
C MET A 1 12.17 -4.28 1.88
N LEU A 2 12.58 -5.47 2.37
CA LEU A 2 13.59 -6.31 1.68
C LEU A 2 13.24 -6.64 0.23
N LEU A 3 11.97 -6.95 -0.08
CA LEU A 3 11.52 -7.18 -1.45
C LEU A 3 11.62 -5.94 -2.35
N ALA A 4 11.34 -4.74 -1.81
CA ALA A 4 11.47 -3.49 -2.56
C ALA A 4 12.95 -3.16 -2.83
N VAL A 5 13.82 -3.39 -1.86
CA VAL A 5 15.28 -3.22 -2.03
C VAL A 5 15.81 -4.23 -3.05
N ALA A 6 15.39 -5.49 -2.98
CA ALA A 6 15.77 -6.52 -3.94
C ALA A 6 15.23 -6.22 -5.36
N ALA A 7 14.03 -5.66 -5.49
CA ALA A 7 13.48 -5.24 -6.78
C ALA A 7 14.30 -4.12 -7.41
N VAL A 8 14.77 -3.15 -6.63
CA VAL A 8 15.55 -2.01 -7.16
C VAL A 8 16.99 -2.41 -7.45
N LEU A 9 17.67 -3.10 -6.54
CA LEU A 9 19.10 -3.46 -6.69
C LEU A 9 19.33 -4.71 -7.55
N GLY A 10 18.34 -5.59 -7.62
CA GLY A 10 18.41 -6.90 -8.30
C GLY A 10 17.29 -7.08 -9.31
N TRP A 11 16.95 -6.03 -10.06
CA TRP A 11 15.78 -5.98 -10.96
C TRP A 11 15.63 -7.22 -11.84
N GLN A 12 16.69 -7.69 -12.49
CA GLN A 12 16.62 -8.86 -13.39
C GLN A 12 16.21 -10.13 -12.63
N GLN A 13 16.85 -10.40 -11.49
CA GLN A 13 16.54 -11.58 -10.68
C GLN A 13 15.12 -11.49 -10.09
N PHE A 14 14.74 -10.31 -9.60
CA PHE A 14 13.41 -10.04 -9.06
C PHE A 14 12.33 -10.24 -10.13
N PHE A 15 12.50 -9.65 -11.31
CA PHE A 15 11.58 -9.77 -12.43
C PHE A 15 11.40 -11.23 -12.82
N ALA A 16 12.50 -11.98 -12.99
CA ALA A 16 12.45 -13.39 -13.37
C ALA A 16 11.77 -14.26 -12.31
N LEU A 17 12.10 -14.09 -11.03
CA LEU A 17 11.44 -14.83 -9.94
C LEU A 17 9.96 -14.49 -9.83
N PHE A 18 9.62 -13.20 -9.95
CA PHE A 18 8.22 -12.78 -9.90
C PHE A 18 7.43 -13.42 -11.04
N HIS A 19 7.92 -13.33 -12.27
CA HIS A 19 7.18 -13.86 -13.42
C HIS A 19 7.12 -15.38 -13.43
N SER A 20 8.16 -16.10 -12.98
CA SER A 20 8.13 -17.56 -12.91
C SER A 20 7.13 -18.12 -11.89
N LEU A 21 6.75 -17.33 -10.87
CA LEU A 21 5.74 -17.74 -9.88
C LEU A 21 4.31 -17.68 -10.44
N PHE A 22 4.04 -16.78 -11.40
CA PHE A 22 2.69 -16.53 -11.91
C PHE A 22 2.48 -16.97 -13.36
N PHE A 23 3.55 -17.14 -14.13
CA PHE A 23 3.50 -17.39 -15.56
C PHE A 23 4.43 -18.54 -15.97
N ALA A 24 4.03 -19.27 -17.00
CA ALA A 24 4.84 -20.35 -17.57
C ALA A 24 6.14 -19.80 -18.19
N GLU A 25 7.17 -20.62 -18.23
CA GLU A 25 8.44 -20.26 -18.87
C GLU A 25 8.23 -19.93 -20.36
N GLY A 26 8.98 -18.95 -20.88
CA GLY A 26 8.87 -18.51 -22.27
C GLY A 26 7.75 -17.49 -22.54
N SER A 27 6.73 -17.37 -21.67
CA SER A 27 5.62 -16.42 -21.90
C SER A 27 5.96 -14.97 -21.55
N TRP A 28 7.05 -14.75 -20.81
CA TRP A 28 7.48 -13.45 -20.30
C TRP A 28 8.94 -13.10 -20.66
N THR A 29 9.62 -13.99 -21.39
CA THR A 29 10.99 -13.79 -21.89
C THR A 29 10.94 -13.45 -23.37
N PHE A 30 11.45 -12.27 -23.74
CA PHE A 30 11.42 -11.78 -25.13
C PHE A 30 12.84 -11.65 -25.68
N ARG A 31 12.99 -11.76 -27.00
CA ARG A 31 14.26 -11.48 -27.68
C ARG A 31 14.47 -9.97 -27.76
N VAL A 32 15.73 -9.54 -27.81
CA VAL A 32 16.09 -8.11 -27.96
C VAL A 32 15.54 -7.51 -29.26
N SER A 33 15.33 -8.34 -30.28
CA SER A 33 14.72 -7.95 -31.56
C SER A 33 13.21 -7.70 -31.47
N ASP A 34 12.55 -8.17 -30.42
CA ASP A 34 11.10 -8.11 -30.32
C ASP A 34 10.62 -6.67 -30.13
N THR A 35 9.55 -6.31 -30.84
CA THR A 35 9.01 -4.95 -30.83
C THR A 35 8.63 -4.49 -29.43
N LEU A 36 8.19 -5.41 -28.56
CA LEU A 36 7.80 -5.10 -27.18
C LEU A 36 8.98 -4.57 -26.34
N ILE A 37 10.15 -5.22 -26.37
CA ILE A 37 11.33 -4.75 -25.64
C ILE A 37 11.86 -3.43 -26.21
N ARG A 38 11.75 -3.23 -27.53
CA ARG A 38 12.19 -1.99 -28.18
C ARG A 38 11.31 -0.79 -27.83
N LEU A 39 9.99 -0.99 -27.76
CA LEU A 39 9.04 0.07 -27.40
C LEU A 39 9.01 0.31 -25.88
N TYR A 40 9.16 -0.73 -25.08
CA TYR A 40 9.07 -0.68 -23.62
C TYR A 40 10.33 -1.29 -23.00
N PRO A 41 11.44 -0.54 -22.97
CA PRO A 41 12.70 -1.02 -22.41
C PRO A 41 12.59 -1.25 -20.90
N THR A 42 13.58 -1.94 -20.32
CA THR A 42 13.62 -2.29 -18.89
C THR A 42 13.31 -1.11 -17.96
N GLN A 43 13.81 0.08 -18.27
CA GLN A 43 13.59 1.29 -17.47
C GLN A 43 12.12 1.68 -17.41
N PHE A 44 11.36 1.56 -18.50
CA PHE A 44 9.93 1.84 -18.52
C PHE A 44 9.18 0.98 -17.49
N TRP A 45 9.50 -0.32 -17.42
CA TRP A 45 8.86 -1.24 -16.49
C TRP A 45 9.27 -0.97 -15.04
N MET A 46 10.52 -0.59 -14.80
CA MET A 46 10.99 -0.18 -13.47
C MET A 46 10.27 1.08 -13.00
N ASP A 47 10.21 2.11 -13.85
CA ASP A 47 9.53 3.38 -13.56
C ASP A 47 8.03 3.16 -13.31
N ALA A 48 7.39 2.30 -14.12
CA ALA A 48 5.99 1.92 -13.93
C ALA A 48 5.76 1.20 -12.59
N ALA A 49 6.61 0.23 -12.25
CA ALA A 49 6.52 -0.51 -10.98
C ALA A 49 6.71 0.41 -9.77
N ILE A 50 7.69 1.32 -9.82
CA ILE A 50 7.93 2.32 -8.76
C ILE A 50 6.72 3.25 -8.63
N THR A 51 6.21 3.77 -9.75
CA THR A 51 5.07 4.70 -9.76
C THR A 51 3.83 4.06 -9.17
N VAL A 52 3.46 2.85 -9.63
CA VAL A 52 2.30 2.12 -9.11
C VAL A 52 2.49 1.77 -7.64
N GLY A 53 3.69 1.33 -7.24
CA GLY A 53 4.02 1.04 -5.85
C GLY A 53 3.87 2.27 -4.95
N ALA A 54 4.38 3.43 -5.39
CA ALA A 54 4.28 4.69 -4.66
C ALA A 54 2.83 5.16 -4.54
N LEU A 55 2.06 5.14 -5.62
CA LEU A 55 0.64 5.53 -5.61
C LEU A 55 -0.18 4.61 -4.71
N THR A 56 0.08 3.30 -4.74
CA THR A 56 -0.61 2.32 -3.89
C THR A 56 -0.29 2.57 -2.42
N LEU A 57 0.98 2.82 -2.08
CA LEU A 57 1.38 3.13 -0.71
C LEU A 57 0.74 4.45 -0.23
N LEU A 58 0.77 5.50 -1.05
CA LEU A 58 0.13 6.77 -0.73
C LEU A 58 -1.37 6.61 -0.54
N GLY A 59 -2.04 5.85 -1.42
CA GLY A 59 -3.45 5.53 -1.30
C GLY A 59 -3.78 4.77 -0.02
N ALA A 60 -2.97 3.75 0.33
CA ALA A 60 -3.13 3.02 1.57
C ALA A 60 -2.94 3.92 2.80
N LEU A 61 -1.93 4.79 2.81
CA LEU A 61 -1.71 5.76 3.88
C LEU A 61 -2.86 6.77 3.98
N ALA A 62 -3.37 7.26 2.85
CA ALA A 62 -4.50 8.17 2.80
C ALA A 62 -5.77 7.51 3.34
N VAL A 63 -6.06 6.26 2.94
CA VAL A 63 -7.17 5.47 3.49
C VAL A 63 -6.95 5.27 4.98
N MET A 64 -5.77 4.81 5.42
CA MET A 64 -5.48 4.61 6.83
C MET A 64 -5.65 5.89 7.65
N ALA A 65 -5.23 7.05 7.13
CA ALA A 65 -5.40 8.34 7.78
C ALA A 65 -6.89 8.75 7.84
N ALA A 66 -7.62 8.59 6.74
CA ALA A 66 -9.04 8.92 6.64
C ALA A 66 -9.93 7.99 7.48
N THR A 67 -9.59 6.70 7.50
CA THR A 67 -10.32 5.66 8.24
C THR A 67 -9.77 5.46 9.64
N TRP A 68 -8.72 6.15 10.06
CA TRP A 68 -8.05 5.97 11.36
C TRP A 68 -9.09 5.96 12.49
N PRO A 69 -9.45 4.78 13.06
CA PRO A 69 -10.76 4.68 13.70
C PRO A 69 -10.80 5.21 15.15
N THR A 70 -9.68 5.53 15.80
CA THR A 70 -9.64 5.43 17.28
C THR A 70 -9.04 6.59 18.06
N ALA A 71 -8.56 7.67 17.44
CA ALA A 71 -8.31 8.90 18.20
C ALA A 71 -9.59 9.76 18.21
N PHE A 72 -9.95 10.29 17.06
CA PHE A 72 -10.98 11.33 16.98
C PHE A 72 -12.40 10.84 17.33
N ARG A 73 -12.80 9.65 16.84
CA ARG A 73 -14.13 9.07 17.14
C ARG A 73 -14.22 8.56 18.58
N ARG A 74 -13.14 7.96 19.10
CA ARG A 74 -13.07 7.41 20.47
C ARG A 74 -13.08 8.53 21.52
N HIS A 75 -12.36 9.63 21.31
CA HIS A 75 -12.43 10.82 22.18
C HIS A 75 -13.87 11.35 22.27
N ARG A 76 -14.53 11.59 21.13
CA ARG A 76 -15.93 12.07 21.14
C ARG A 76 -16.91 11.08 21.77
N ALA A 77 -16.71 9.78 21.62
CA ALA A 77 -17.54 8.76 22.26
C ALA A 77 -17.34 8.74 23.79
N LEU A 78 -16.11 8.81 24.26
CA LEU A 78 -15.77 8.88 25.69
C LEU A 78 -16.32 10.16 26.34
N ASP A 79 -16.27 11.30 25.66
CA ASP A 79 -16.83 12.57 26.15
C ASP A 79 -18.36 12.52 26.33
N ARG A 80 -19.06 11.77 25.46
CA ARG A 80 -20.52 11.54 25.59
C ARG A 80 -20.82 10.67 26.80
N VAL A 81 -20.00 9.65 27.07
CA VAL A 81 -20.15 8.76 28.24
C VAL A 81 -19.85 9.52 29.54
N ARG A 82 -18.77 10.30 29.60
CA ARG A 82 -18.43 11.14 30.77
C ARG A 82 -19.54 12.12 31.11
N ARG A 83 -20.05 12.88 30.12
CA ARG A 83 -21.16 13.82 30.34
C ARG A 83 -22.42 13.14 30.89
N ARG A 84 -22.76 11.95 30.41
CA ARG A 84 -23.90 11.18 30.94
C ARG A 84 -23.67 10.74 32.39
N GLN A 85 -22.46 10.34 32.75
CA GLN A 85 -22.14 9.97 34.12
C GLN A 85 -22.17 11.16 35.09
N GLU A 86 -21.63 12.31 34.67
CA GLU A 86 -21.70 13.55 35.44
C GLU A 86 -23.15 13.99 35.69
N LEU A 87 -24.00 13.91 34.66
CA LEU A 87 -25.42 14.24 34.79
C LEU A 87 -26.12 13.32 35.79
N LYS A 88 -25.88 12.00 35.72
CA LYS A 88 -26.43 11.02 36.67
C LYS A 88 -25.97 11.29 38.10
N ARG A 89 -24.70 11.64 38.31
CA ARG A 89 -24.16 11.99 39.65
C ARG A 89 -24.81 13.26 40.21
N ARG A 90 -25.02 14.28 39.39
CA ARG A 90 -25.69 15.53 39.79
C ARG A 90 -27.15 15.31 40.18
N LEU A 91 -27.83 14.38 39.51
CA LEU A 91 -29.22 14.02 39.82
C LEU A 91 -29.34 13.12 41.05
N ALA A 92 -28.34 12.31 41.37
CA ALA A 92 -28.35 11.41 42.54
C ALA A 92 -27.94 12.10 43.85
N GLY A 93 -27.26 13.24 43.78
CA GLY A 93 -26.85 14.03 44.96
C GLY A 93 -27.82 15.16 45.32
N ARG A 94 -29.01 15.19 44.72
CA ARG A 94 -30.06 16.18 44.93
C ARG A 94 -31.33 15.46 45.35
#